data_AF-A0AAU2CUD8-F1
#
_entry.id   AF-A0AAU2CUD8-F1
#
_cell.length_a   1.000
_cell.length_b   1.000
_cell.length_c   1.000
_cell.angle_alpha   90.00
_cell.angle_beta   90.00
_cell.angle_gamma   90.00
#
_symmetry.space_group_name_H-M   'P 1'
#
loop_
_entity.id
_entity.type
_entity.pdbx_description
1 polymer ?
#
loop_
_entity_poly.entity_id
_entity_poly.type
_entity_poly.pdbx_seq_one_letter_code
_entity_poly.pdbx_strand_id
1 'polypeptide(L)'
;MNVYRYIPGTESAVTRHWPGLFQEWSQGPTPFTEYAVNNNNMEKMAVYLGLAWRLTAGLARYSIPTYYRDDAAEALGREPVLVAWEYEIEAEDPHTVLDNGFVPGRSTADGHTPKSWENANRAGLFELSAPRDLVRLLRAVLLDATAEISLFGVAPGADRQTDLVASLCDSARPSLPSVLRDEDVFVDLTIGSDVGYYDAITVASPTDLQLRIDALAIDYATRIEAYQNSLDDLSDMTAFLRAIRELAGITLDAA
;
A
#
# COMPACT_ATOMS: atom_id res chain seq x y z
N MET A 1 16.64 8.32 12.63
CA MET A 1 15.62 7.74 11.72
C MET A 1 16.00 6.29 11.52
N ASN A 2 15.10 5.36 11.81
CA ASN A 2 15.28 3.95 11.56
C ASN A 2 14.54 3.61 10.26
N VAL A 3 15.19 2.85 9.37
CA VAL A 3 14.64 2.46 8.08
C VAL A 3 14.83 0.95 7.92
N TYR A 4 13.74 0.26 7.63
CA TYR A 4 13.68 -1.18 7.41
C TYR A 4 13.15 -1.42 6.01
N ARG A 5 13.74 -2.39 5.31
CA ARG A 5 13.36 -2.70 3.93
C ARG A 5 13.17 -4.18 3.76
N TYR A 6 12.09 -4.54 3.10
CA TYR A 6 11.81 -5.89 2.63
C TYR A 6 11.77 -5.87 1.11
N ILE A 7 12.66 -6.65 0.49
CA ILE A 7 12.76 -6.83 -0.95
C ILE A 7 12.75 -8.35 -1.15
N PRO A 8 11.63 -8.94 -1.58
CA PRO A 8 11.55 -10.38 -1.77
C PRO A 8 12.33 -10.83 -3.02
N GLY A 9 12.70 -9.90 -3.90
CA GLY A 9 13.42 -10.17 -5.13
C GLY A 9 12.54 -10.95 -6.11
N THR A 10 13.01 -12.11 -6.56
CA THR A 10 12.23 -13.00 -7.43
C THR A 10 11.37 -14.00 -6.67
N GLU A 11 11.53 -14.08 -5.35
CA GLU A 11 10.71 -14.92 -4.50
C GLU A 11 9.41 -14.19 -4.16
N SER A 12 8.33 -14.94 -3.91
CA SER A 12 7.07 -14.37 -3.43
C SER A 12 6.83 -14.83 -2.00
N ALA A 13 6.27 -13.96 -1.17
CA ALA A 13 5.90 -14.31 0.20
C ALA A 13 4.91 -15.49 0.24
N VAL A 14 4.03 -15.60 -0.76
CA VAL A 14 3.13 -16.74 -0.97
C VAL A 14 3.59 -17.50 -2.21
N THR A 15 3.82 -18.81 -2.07
CA THR A 15 4.41 -19.65 -3.12
C THR A 15 3.45 -20.69 -3.69
N ARG A 16 2.34 -20.95 -2.99
CA ARG A 16 1.22 -21.76 -3.50
C ARG A 16 -0.01 -20.87 -3.64
N HIS A 17 -0.67 -20.96 -4.80
CA HIS A 17 -1.80 -20.11 -5.15
C HIS A 17 -3.06 -20.94 -5.36
N TRP A 18 -4.21 -20.37 -5.05
CA TRP A 18 -5.49 -21.04 -5.27
C TRP A 18 -5.82 -21.08 -6.77
N PRO A 19 -6.06 -22.27 -7.37
CA PRO A 19 -6.33 -22.37 -8.81
C PRO A 19 -7.57 -21.59 -9.27
N GLY A 20 -8.52 -21.33 -8.38
CA GLY A 20 -9.73 -20.54 -8.66
C GLY A 20 -9.44 -19.07 -9.00
N LEU A 21 -8.25 -18.56 -8.68
CA LEU A 21 -7.84 -17.20 -9.01
C LEU A 21 -7.70 -16.96 -10.54
N PHE A 22 -7.50 -18.04 -11.31
CA PHE A 22 -7.31 -17.98 -12.77
C PHE A 22 -8.59 -18.23 -13.57
N GLN A 23 -9.74 -18.36 -12.89
CA GLN A 23 -11.04 -18.61 -13.51
C GLN A 23 -11.80 -17.29 -13.74
N GLU A 24 -12.79 -17.30 -14.63
CA GLU A 24 -13.73 -16.20 -14.75
C GLU A 24 -14.64 -16.13 -13.52
N TRP A 25 -14.82 -14.93 -12.96
CA TRP A 25 -15.65 -14.73 -11.77
C TRP A 25 -17.03 -14.18 -12.15
N SER A 26 -18.07 -14.67 -11.46
CA SER A 26 -19.43 -14.14 -11.58
C SER A 26 -19.54 -12.72 -10.99
N GLN A 27 -20.66 -12.03 -11.31
CA GLN A 27 -21.03 -10.76 -10.68
C GLN A 27 -21.19 -10.95 -9.15
N GLY A 28 -20.42 -10.23 -8.33
CA GLY A 28 -20.42 -10.33 -6.87
C GLY A 28 -19.08 -9.87 -6.26
N PRO A 29 -18.89 -9.96 -4.93
CA PRO A 29 -17.60 -9.71 -4.30
C PRO A 29 -16.54 -10.66 -4.85
N THR A 30 -15.41 -10.11 -5.30
CA THR A 30 -14.26 -10.85 -5.80
C THR A 30 -13.05 -10.58 -4.92
N PRO A 31 -11.97 -11.38 -5.05
CA PRO A 31 -10.73 -11.13 -4.31
C PRO A 31 -10.13 -9.77 -4.67
N PHE A 32 -10.36 -9.33 -5.91
CA PHE A 32 -9.93 -8.02 -6.37
C PHE A 32 -10.72 -6.90 -5.68
N THR A 33 -12.05 -7.03 -5.55
CA THR A 33 -12.84 -5.97 -4.91
C THR A 33 -12.63 -5.91 -3.40
N GLU A 34 -12.41 -7.05 -2.75
CA GLU A 34 -12.23 -7.13 -1.30
C GLU A 34 -10.78 -6.88 -0.87
N TYR A 35 -9.79 -7.45 -1.55
CA TYR A 35 -8.40 -7.44 -1.09
C TYR A 35 -7.38 -7.04 -2.16
N ALA A 36 -7.82 -6.46 -3.28
CA ALA A 36 -6.96 -6.13 -4.42
C ALA A 36 -6.16 -7.33 -4.96
N VAL A 37 -6.58 -8.56 -4.64
CA VAL A 37 -5.96 -9.81 -5.10
C VAL A 37 -6.48 -10.11 -6.51
N ASN A 38 -5.58 -10.25 -7.46
CA ASN A 38 -5.89 -10.66 -8.84
C ASN A 38 -4.93 -11.74 -9.32
N ASN A 39 -5.14 -12.29 -10.52
CA ASN A 39 -4.31 -13.36 -11.08
C ASN A 39 -2.87 -12.93 -11.43
N ASN A 40 -2.57 -11.63 -11.45
CA ASN A 40 -1.22 -11.12 -11.69
C ASN A 40 -0.43 -11.02 -10.38
N ASN A 41 -0.96 -10.25 -9.43
CA ASN A 41 -0.30 -9.92 -8.16
C ASN A 41 -0.63 -10.90 -7.04
N MET A 42 -1.58 -11.80 -7.24
CA MET A 42 -1.85 -12.96 -6.41
C MET A 42 -2.10 -12.63 -4.93
N GLU A 43 -2.02 -13.64 -4.06
CA GLU A 43 -2.38 -13.54 -2.64
C GLU A 43 -1.36 -12.80 -1.78
N LYS A 44 -0.14 -12.52 -2.30
CA LYS A 44 0.84 -11.66 -1.62
C LYS A 44 0.27 -10.27 -1.31
N MET A 45 -0.67 -9.77 -2.12
CA MET A 45 -1.38 -8.51 -1.87
C MET A 45 -2.05 -8.48 -0.50
N ALA A 46 -2.64 -9.60 -0.06
CA ALA A 46 -3.29 -9.71 1.24
C ALA A 46 -2.28 -9.54 2.39
N VAL A 47 -1.09 -10.14 2.25
CA VAL A 47 0.03 -10.02 3.20
C VAL A 47 0.49 -8.57 3.30
N TYR A 48 0.72 -7.91 2.16
CA TYR A 48 1.23 -6.54 2.11
C TYR A 48 0.23 -5.52 2.67
N LEU A 49 -1.04 -5.63 2.27
CA LEU A 49 -2.14 -4.84 2.83
C LEU A 49 -2.20 -4.96 4.35
N GLY A 50 -2.18 -6.20 4.83
CA GLY A 50 -2.23 -6.50 6.25
C GLY A 50 -1.03 -5.94 7.01
N LEU A 51 0.19 -6.09 6.47
CA LEU A 51 1.42 -5.58 7.05
C LEU A 51 1.36 -4.05 7.17
N ALA A 52 1.10 -3.35 6.07
CA ALA A 52 1.03 -1.89 6.06
C ALA A 52 -0.01 -1.35 7.06
N TRP A 53 -1.20 -1.96 7.10
CA TRP A 53 -2.26 -1.55 8.02
C TRP A 53 -1.91 -1.81 9.50
N ARG A 54 -1.27 -2.95 9.79
CA ARG A 54 -0.92 -3.35 11.16
C ARG A 54 0.34 -2.66 11.68
N LEU A 55 1.28 -2.27 10.83
CA LEU A 55 2.43 -1.43 11.18
C LEU A 55 2.01 -0.03 11.63
N THR A 56 0.88 0.46 11.13
CA THR A 56 0.30 1.76 11.47
C THR A 56 -0.88 1.65 12.44
N ALA A 57 -1.07 0.50 13.09
CA ALA A 57 -2.14 0.30 14.06
C ALA A 57 -2.06 1.29 15.23
N GLY A 58 -3.20 1.88 15.59
CA GLY A 58 -3.32 2.91 16.64
C GLY A 58 -3.11 4.35 16.16
N LEU A 59 -2.69 4.55 14.91
CA LEU A 59 -2.39 5.87 14.34
C LEU A 59 -3.51 6.34 13.39
N ALA A 60 -3.61 7.65 13.21
CA ALA A 60 -4.35 8.22 12.09
C ALA A 60 -3.55 7.96 10.80
N ARG A 61 -4.24 7.60 9.72
CA ARG A 61 -3.58 7.17 8.48
C ARG A 61 -3.88 8.11 7.35
N TYR A 62 -2.84 8.48 6.61
CA TYR A 62 -2.96 9.27 5.39
C TYR A 62 -2.08 8.63 4.32
N SER A 63 -2.58 8.53 3.09
CA SER A 63 -1.86 7.87 2.01
C SER A 63 -1.83 8.72 0.75
N ILE A 64 -0.72 8.62 0.03
CA ILE A 64 -0.52 9.19 -1.29
C ILE A 64 -0.31 8.02 -2.26
N PRO A 65 -1.23 7.81 -3.22
CA PRO A 65 -0.95 6.96 -4.37
C PRO A 65 0.01 7.68 -5.32
N THR A 66 1.03 6.98 -5.81
CA THR A 66 1.89 7.51 -6.86
C THR A 66 1.08 7.60 -8.14
N TYR A 67 1.21 8.74 -8.84
CA TYR A 67 0.56 9.03 -10.12
C TYR A 67 -0.97 9.13 -10.07
N TYR A 68 -1.71 8.10 -9.73
CA TYR A 68 -3.14 7.95 -10.05
C TYR A 68 -4.09 8.66 -9.07
N ARG A 69 -3.83 9.95 -8.77
CA ARG A 69 -4.61 10.76 -7.81
C ARG A 69 -6.10 10.77 -8.16
N ASP A 70 -6.42 11.05 -9.41
CA ASP A 70 -7.80 11.29 -9.82
C ASP A 70 -8.63 9.99 -9.88
N ASP A 71 -7.99 8.85 -10.14
CA ASP A 71 -8.59 7.52 -10.06
C ASP A 71 -8.76 7.08 -8.61
N ALA A 72 -7.80 7.40 -7.74
CA ALA A 72 -7.90 7.19 -6.31
C ALA A 72 -9.05 7.99 -5.67
N ALA A 73 -9.25 9.24 -6.10
CA ALA A 73 -10.36 10.08 -5.66
C ALA A 73 -11.71 9.48 -6.05
N GLU A 74 -11.83 8.97 -7.27
CA GLU A 74 -13.01 8.26 -7.76
C GLU A 74 -13.26 6.96 -7.00
N ALA A 75 -12.22 6.15 -6.78
CA ALA A 75 -12.31 4.88 -6.05
C ALA A 75 -12.72 5.06 -4.59
N LEU A 76 -12.28 6.14 -3.93
CA LEU A 76 -12.66 6.49 -2.57
C LEU A 76 -13.96 7.29 -2.46
N GLY A 77 -14.44 7.87 -3.56
CA GLY A 77 -15.61 8.75 -3.57
C GLY A 77 -15.39 10.07 -2.82
N ARG A 78 -14.15 10.56 -2.73
CA ARG A 78 -13.79 11.81 -2.05
C ARG A 78 -12.56 12.47 -2.66
N GLU A 79 -12.52 13.80 -2.58
CA GLU A 79 -11.36 14.58 -3.01
C GLU A 79 -10.20 14.49 -2.01
N PRO A 80 -8.95 14.48 -2.49
CA PRO A 80 -7.76 14.52 -1.63
C PRO A 80 -7.46 15.94 -1.13
N VAL A 81 -6.60 16.02 -0.11
CA VAL A 81 -5.82 17.23 0.14
C VAL A 81 -4.67 17.27 -0.87
N LEU A 82 -4.61 18.30 -1.70
CA LEU A 82 -3.54 18.44 -2.68
C LEU A 82 -2.24 18.85 -1.99
N VAL A 83 -1.17 18.10 -2.23
CA VAL A 83 0.18 18.35 -1.67
C VAL A 83 1.21 18.53 -2.78
N ALA A 84 2.33 19.17 -2.46
CA ALA A 84 3.39 19.48 -3.44
C ALA A 84 4.37 18.32 -3.64
N TRP A 85 4.47 17.42 -2.65
CA TRP A 85 5.45 16.34 -2.63
C TRP A 85 4.78 14.97 -2.42
N GLU A 86 5.26 13.98 -3.16
CA GLU A 86 5.02 12.54 -2.94
C GLU A 86 6.34 11.85 -2.64
N TYR A 87 6.32 10.62 -2.14
CA TYR A 87 7.54 9.84 -1.88
C TYR A 87 7.73 8.82 -3.00
N GLU A 88 8.96 8.58 -3.42
CA GLU A 88 9.25 7.66 -4.53
C GLU A 88 10.31 6.64 -4.12
N ILE A 89 9.96 5.36 -4.30
CA ILE A 89 10.84 4.21 -4.18
C ILE A 89 10.81 3.49 -5.53
N GLU A 90 11.97 3.39 -6.18
CA GLU A 90 12.10 2.55 -7.38
C GLU A 90 12.61 1.17 -7.00
N ALA A 91 11.90 0.14 -7.42
CA ALA A 91 12.23 -1.27 -7.18
C ALA A 91 12.43 -2.01 -8.51
N GLU A 92 13.31 -1.50 -9.37
CA GLU A 92 13.64 -2.13 -10.67
C GLU A 92 14.78 -3.18 -10.58
N ASP A 93 15.45 -3.28 -9.43
CA ASP A 93 16.46 -4.29 -9.12
C ASP A 93 15.91 -5.23 -8.01
N PRO A 94 15.93 -6.56 -8.18
CA PRO A 94 15.42 -7.50 -7.16
C PRO A 94 16.23 -7.52 -5.86
N HIS A 95 17.36 -6.83 -5.79
CA HIS A 95 18.26 -6.79 -4.64
C HIS A 95 18.48 -5.38 -4.09
N THR A 96 18.04 -4.35 -4.81
CA THR A 96 18.29 -2.95 -4.46
C THR A 96 17.03 -2.14 -4.70
N VAL A 97 16.65 -1.31 -3.73
CA VAL A 97 15.69 -0.23 -3.96
C VAL A 97 16.42 1.10 -4.02
N LEU A 98 16.04 1.93 -4.98
CA LEU A 98 16.48 3.32 -5.03
C LEU A 98 15.46 4.17 -4.28
N ASP A 99 15.90 4.68 -3.13
CA ASP A 99 15.10 5.60 -2.33
C ASP A 99 15.33 7.02 -2.84
N ASN A 100 14.47 7.44 -3.76
CA ASN A 100 14.57 8.77 -4.35
C ASN A 100 14.17 9.84 -3.34
N GLY A 101 13.41 9.51 -2.30
CA GLY A 101 12.91 10.45 -1.31
C GLY A 101 11.65 11.19 -1.79
N PHE A 102 11.43 12.41 -1.30
CA PHE A 102 10.29 13.21 -1.74
C PHE A 102 10.48 13.82 -3.12
N VAL A 103 9.63 13.52 -4.09
CA VAL A 103 9.66 14.09 -5.45
C VAL A 103 8.45 14.99 -5.68
N PRO A 104 8.47 15.90 -6.68
CA PRO A 104 7.30 16.72 -6.98
C PRO A 104 6.09 15.83 -7.24
N GLY A 105 4.97 16.16 -6.58
CA GLY A 105 3.76 15.36 -6.66
C GLY A 105 3.19 15.34 -8.09
N ARG A 106 2.58 14.22 -8.47
CA ARG A 106 2.00 14.03 -9.79
C ARG A 106 0.54 13.60 -9.68
N SER A 107 -0.28 14.10 -10.61
CA SER A 107 -1.71 13.78 -10.69
C SER A 107 -2.04 12.58 -11.58
N THR A 108 -1.10 12.19 -12.44
CA THR A 108 -1.19 11.02 -13.32
C THR A 108 0.22 10.59 -13.74
N ALA A 109 0.36 9.37 -14.28
CA ALA A 109 1.62 8.86 -14.81
C ALA A 109 2.00 9.55 -16.13
N ASP A 110 3.28 9.46 -16.50
CA ASP A 110 3.77 10.03 -17.75
C ASP A 110 3.03 9.43 -18.96
N GLY A 111 2.64 10.30 -19.90
CA GLY A 111 1.88 9.90 -21.09
C GLY A 111 0.36 9.85 -20.90
N HIS A 112 -0.14 10.01 -19.66
CA HIS A 112 -1.57 10.17 -19.39
C HIS A 112 -1.97 11.65 -19.31
N THR A 113 -3.22 11.96 -19.67
CA THR A 113 -3.75 13.34 -19.61
C THR A 113 -4.40 13.58 -18.24
N PRO A 114 -3.94 14.58 -17.46
CA PRO A 114 -4.54 14.89 -16.17
C PRO A 114 -5.97 15.43 -16.33
N LYS A 115 -6.87 15.18 -15.37
CA LYS A 115 -8.23 15.77 -15.40
C LYS A 115 -8.19 17.30 -15.29
N SER A 116 -7.16 17.85 -14.63
CA SER A 116 -6.90 19.29 -14.52
C SER A 116 -5.41 19.62 -14.65
N TRP A 117 -5.08 20.50 -15.60
CA TRP A 117 -3.71 20.99 -15.81
C TRP A 117 -3.21 21.92 -14.71
N GLU A 118 -4.11 22.65 -14.04
CA GLU A 118 -3.74 23.54 -12.93
C GLU A 118 -3.09 22.78 -11.77
N ASN A 119 -3.59 21.57 -11.50
CA ASN A 119 -3.13 20.72 -10.42
C ASN A 119 -2.35 19.50 -10.95
N ALA A 120 -1.79 19.56 -12.15
CA ALA A 120 -1.09 18.41 -12.74
C ALA A 120 0.11 17.94 -11.89
N ASN A 121 0.81 18.91 -11.29
CA ASN A 121 2.01 18.71 -10.46
C ASN A 121 1.67 18.69 -8.96
N ARG A 122 0.56 18.05 -8.59
CA ARG A 122 0.10 17.92 -7.20
C ARG A 122 -0.35 16.50 -6.94
N ALA A 123 0.24 15.87 -5.93
CA ALA A 123 -0.21 14.58 -5.43
C ALA A 123 -1.44 14.73 -4.52
N GLY A 124 -2.19 13.65 -4.33
CA GLY A 124 -3.33 13.63 -3.42
C GLY A 124 -3.04 12.91 -2.12
N LEU A 125 -3.16 13.60 -1.00
CA LEU A 125 -3.13 13.01 0.33
C LEU A 125 -4.56 12.64 0.76
N PHE A 126 -4.81 11.35 0.95
CA PHE A 126 -6.10 10.81 1.36
C PHE A 126 -6.03 10.31 2.80
N GLU A 127 -6.93 10.77 3.67
CA GLU A 127 -7.15 10.13 4.97
C GLU A 127 -7.69 8.71 4.76
N LEU A 128 -7.27 7.73 5.56
CA LEU A 128 -7.77 6.35 5.53
C LEU A 128 -8.43 6.01 6.86
N SER A 129 -9.74 5.79 6.81
CA SER A 129 -10.57 5.53 7.98
C SER A 129 -10.69 4.03 8.30
N ALA A 130 -10.63 3.19 7.27
CA ALA A 130 -10.77 1.75 7.36
C ALA A 130 -9.82 1.04 6.39
N PRO A 131 -9.49 -0.25 6.60
CA PRO A 131 -8.59 -0.96 5.68
C PRO A 131 -9.15 -1.06 4.26
N ARG A 132 -10.47 -0.98 4.07
CA ARG A 132 -11.08 -0.92 2.74
C ARG A 132 -10.69 0.32 1.95
N ASP A 133 -10.37 1.44 2.60
CA ASP A 133 -9.84 2.63 1.93
C ASP A 133 -8.47 2.32 1.32
N LEU A 134 -7.61 1.59 2.03
CA LEU A 134 -6.30 1.16 1.52
C LEU A 134 -6.44 0.23 0.31
N VAL A 135 -7.40 -0.71 0.35
CA VAL A 135 -7.73 -1.58 -0.79
C VAL A 135 -8.19 -0.76 -1.99
N ARG A 136 -9.09 0.20 -1.80
CA ARG A 136 -9.59 1.07 -2.87
C ARG A 136 -8.47 1.89 -3.51
N LEU A 137 -7.54 2.43 -2.70
CA LEU A 137 -6.35 3.12 -3.20
C LEU A 137 -5.46 2.21 -4.04
N LEU A 138 -5.10 1.02 -3.52
CA LEU A 138 -4.27 0.09 -4.28
C LEU A 138 -4.91 -0.29 -5.61
N ARG A 139 -6.22 -0.55 -5.63
CA ARG A 139 -6.93 -0.87 -6.88
C ARG A 139 -6.87 0.26 -7.91
N ALA A 140 -6.78 1.52 -7.48
CA ALA A 140 -6.65 2.66 -8.38
C ALA A 140 -5.26 2.74 -9.03
N VAL A 141 -4.21 2.23 -8.36
CA VAL A 141 -2.82 2.27 -8.86
C VAL A 141 -2.34 0.95 -9.50
N LEU A 142 -3.06 -0.17 -9.33
CA LEU A 142 -2.75 -1.49 -9.91
C LEU A 142 -2.99 -1.59 -11.43
N LEU A 143 -2.85 -0.49 -12.15
CA LEU A 143 -3.16 -0.36 -13.57
C LEU A 143 -1.92 -0.29 -14.48
N ASP A 144 -0.72 -0.27 -13.89
CA ASP A 144 0.55 -0.04 -14.59
C ASP A 144 1.60 -1.10 -14.24
N ALA A 145 2.82 -0.92 -14.74
CA ALA A 145 3.98 -1.77 -14.48
C ALA A 145 4.32 -1.87 -12.98
N THR A 146 4.08 -0.81 -12.20
CA THR A 146 4.09 -0.80 -10.74
C THR A 146 2.82 -0.21 -10.16
N ALA A 147 2.48 -0.66 -8.95
CA ALA A 147 1.55 0.02 -8.07
C ALA A 147 2.28 0.50 -6.83
N GLU A 148 2.22 1.80 -6.56
CA GLU A 148 2.94 2.42 -5.47
C GLU A 148 2.00 3.26 -4.60
N ILE A 149 2.09 3.05 -3.29
CA ILE A 149 1.43 3.88 -2.30
C ILE A 149 2.38 4.18 -1.14
N SER A 150 2.39 5.43 -0.72
CA SER A 150 3.02 5.83 0.55
C SER A 150 1.94 6.02 1.61
N LEU A 151 2.19 5.54 2.82
CA LEU A 151 1.27 5.56 3.96
C LEU A 151 1.95 6.18 5.17
N PHE A 152 1.39 7.29 5.65
CA PHE A 152 1.77 7.97 6.87
C PHE A 152 0.80 7.56 7.99
N GLY A 153 1.28 6.74 8.92
CA GLY A 153 0.66 6.59 10.24
C GLY A 153 1.19 7.68 11.16
N VAL A 154 0.32 8.58 11.60
CA VAL A 154 0.70 9.69 12.48
C VAL A 154 -0.12 9.72 13.77
N ALA A 155 0.41 10.34 14.81
CA ALA A 155 -0.31 10.55 16.07
C ALA A 155 -1.72 11.14 15.80
N PRO A 156 -2.80 10.58 16.39
CA PRO A 156 -4.16 11.09 16.17
C PRO A 156 -4.33 12.55 16.64
N GLY A 157 -5.00 13.37 15.83
CA GLY A 157 -5.32 14.76 16.17
C GLY A 157 -5.23 15.72 14.98
N ALA A 158 -6.07 16.76 14.98
CA ALA A 158 -6.15 17.74 13.89
C ALA A 158 -4.84 18.52 13.68
N ASP A 159 -4.11 18.81 14.76
CA ASP A 159 -2.82 19.50 14.69
C ASP A 159 -1.81 18.66 13.91
N ARG A 160 -1.73 17.36 14.18
CA ARG A 160 -0.79 16.46 13.50
C ARG A 160 -1.08 16.34 12.01
N GLN A 161 -2.35 16.27 11.62
CA GLN A 161 -2.76 16.31 10.22
C GLN A 161 -2.33 17.61 9.55
N THR A 162 -2.61 18.75 10.19
CA THR A 162 -2.23 20.08 9.69
C THR A 162 -0.73 20.18 9.48
N ASP A 163 0.06 19.67 10.42
CA ASP A 163 1.52 19.65 10.35
C ASP A 163 2.04 18.75 9.22
N LEU A 164 1.42 17.58 8.99
CA LEU A 164 1.76 16.70 7.87
C LEU A 164 1.50 17.41 6.54
N VAL A 165 0.33 18.01 6.38
CA VAL A 165 -0.04 18.75 5.16
C VAL A 165 0.90 19.93 4.95
N ALA A 166 1.25 20.67 6.01
CA ALA A 166 2.17 21.80 5.92
C ALA A 166 3.55 21.35 5.40
N SER A 167 4.12 20.28 5.96
CA SER A 167 5.42 19.75 5.50
C SER A 167 5.37 19.26 4.05
N LEU A 168 4.28 18.64 3.62
CA LEU A 168 4.10 18.15 2.24
C LEU A 168 3.71 19.25 1.24
N CYS A 169 3.31 20.43 1.72
CA CYS A 169 3.03 21.60 0.89
C CYS A 169 4.17 22.63 0.88
N ASP A 170 5.26 22.39 1.61
CA ASP A 170 6.36 23.34 1.69
C ASP A 170 7.00 23.57 0.30
N SER A 171 7.44 24.80 0.09
CA SER A 171 8.24 25.20 -1.07
C SER A 171 9.57 24.45 -1.15
N ALA A 172 10.16 24.10 -0.01
CA ALA A 172 11.37 23.30 0.08
C ALA A 172 11.02 21.81 0.08
N ARG A 173 11.84 21.02 -0.63
CA ARG A 173 11.74 19.56 -0.63
C ARG A 173 11.87 19.02 0.81
N PRO A 174 10.86 18.31 1.34
CA PRO A 174 10.93 17.77 2.69
C PRO A 174 11.85 16.53 2.72
N SER A 175 12.16 16.09 3.95
CA SER A 175 12.84 14.83 4.23
C SER A 175 11.99 14.01 5.20
N LEU A 176 12.13 12.68 5.24
CA LEU A 176 11.37 11.88 6.22
C LEU A 176 11.58 12.36 7.67
N PRO A 177 12.81 12.71 8.12
CA PRO A 177 13.01 13.27 9.46
C PRO A 177 12.31 14.61 9.73
N SER A 178 12.02 15.42 8.70
CA SER A 178 11.27 16.67 8.88
C SER A 178 9.76 16.49 8.80
N VAL A 179 9.30 15.36 8.25
CA VAL A 179 7.87 15.04 8.12
C VAL A 179 7.37 14.23 9.32
N LEU A 180 8.15 13.24 9.78
CA LEU A 180 7.76 12.32 10.84
C LEU A 180 8.13 12.84 12.23
N ARG A 181 7.22 12.68 13.19
CA ARG A 181 7.42 12.93 14.62
C ARG A 181 7.63 11.63 15.39
N ASP A 182 7.96 11.77 16.67
CA ASP A 182 8.02 10.63 17.59
C ASP A 182 6.75 9.79 17.47
N GLU A 183 6.91 8.47 17.41
CA GLU A 183 5.85 7.46 17.24
C GLU A 183 5.17 7.41 15.85
N ASP A 184 5.41 8.36 14.95
CA ASP A 184 4.92 8.27 13.58
C ASP A 184 5.64 7.13 12.82
N VAL A 185 4.90 6.50 11.90
CA VAL A 185 5.39 5.41 11.05
C VAL A 185 5.06 5.73 9.61
N PHE A 186 6.07 5.72 8.76
CA PHE A 186 5.94 5.74 7.31
C PHE A 186 6.07 4.33 6.77
N VAL A 187 5.18 3.96 5.84
CA VAL A 187 5.26 2.72 5.08
C VAL A 187 5.09 3.07 3.61
N ASP A 188 6.06 2.68 2.79
CA ASP A 188 5.93 2.70 1.34
C ASP A 188 5.76 1.27 0.84
N LEU A 189 4.83 1.08 -0.08
CA LEU A 189 4.52 -0.21 -0.70
C LEU A 189 4.59 -0.06 -2.22
N THR A 190 5.58 -0.73 -2.82
CA THR A 190 5.74 -0.91 -4.26
C THR A 190 5.36 -2.34 -4.62
N ILE A 191 4.50 -2.51 -5.61
CA ILE A 191 4.08 -3.80 -6.15
C ILE A 191 4.50 -3.86 -7.61
N GLY A 192 5.41 -4.77 -7.94
CA GLY A 192 5.82 -5.02 -9.32
C GLY A 192 4.80 -5.89 -10.04
N SER A 193 4.32 -5.42 -11.19
CA SER A 193 3.34 -6.12 -12.04
C SER A 193 3.88 -6.52 -13.42
N ASP A 194 5.00 -5.92 -13.88
CA ASP A 194 5.63 -6.21 -15.16
C ASP A 194 7.11 -6.62 -15.01
N VAL A 195 7.70 -7.18 -16.08
CA VAL A 195 9.07 -7.66 -16.10
C VAL A 195 10.04 -6.50 -15.81
N GLY A 196 10.89 -6.71 -14.81
CA GLY A 196 11.86 -5.71 -14.38
C GLY A 196 11.37 -4.84 -13.23
N TYR A 197 10.14 -5.05 -12.73
CA TYR A 197 9.61 -4.39 -11.55
C TYR A 197 9.37 -5.38 -10.43
N TYR A 198 9.83 -5.05 -9.23
CA TYR A 198 9.80 -5.93 -8.06
C TYR A 198 8.97 -5.33 -6.94
N ASP A 199 8.50 -6.18 -6.04
CA ASP A 199 7.84 -5.70 -4.84
C ASP A 199 8.87 -5.10 -3.89
N ALA A 200 8.47 -4.07 -3.14
CA ALA A 200 9.25 -3.54 -2.05
C ALA A 200 8.34 -3.01 -0.94
N ILE A 201 8.79 -3.18 0.31
CA ILE A 201 8.19 -2.51 1.46
C ILE A 201 9.29 -1.74 2.17
N THR A 202 9.16 -0.43 2.26
CA THR A 202 10.04 0.43 3.06
C THR A 202 9.28 0.94 4.27
N VAL A 203 9.82 0.73 5.46
CA VAL A 203 9.25 1.23 6.71
C VAL A 203 10.24 2.20 7.34
N ALA A 204 9.78 3.40 7.67
CA ALA A 204 10.61 4.39 8.37
C ALA A 204 9.90 4.94 9.61
N SER A 205 10.67 5.14 10.68
CA SER A 205 10.15 5.67 11.95
C SER A 205 11.27 6.32 12.76
N PRO A 206 11.02 7.44 13.46
CA PRO A 206 11.96 7.98 14.43
C PRO A 206 12.27 7.00 15.57
N THR A 207 11.27 6.21 15.99
CA THR A 207 11.40 5.15 17.01
C THR A 207 11.84 3.83 16.37
N ASP A 208 12.61 3.02 17.11
CA ASP A 208 12.98 1.66 16.67
C ASP A 208 11.75 0.74 16.66
N LEU A 209 11.47 0.14 15.51
CA LEU A 209 10.34 -0.76 15.28
C LEU A 209 10.75 -2.23 15.14
N GLN A 210 12.03 -2.59 15.33
CA GLN A 210 12.54 -3.93 15.03
C GLN A 210 11.71 -5.03 15.71
N LEU A 211 11.45 -4.91 17.01
CA LEU A 211 10.65 -5.90 17.76
C LEU A 211 9.23 -6.06 17.20
N ARG A 212 8.61 -4.97 16.74
CA ARG A 212 7.26 -4.99 16.14
C ARG A 212 7.31 -5.64 14.76
N ILE A 213 8.32 -5.34 13.97
CA ILE A 213 8.52 -5.91 12.64
C ILE A 213 8.77 -7.42 12.75
N ASP A 214 9.64 -7.86 13.66
CA ASP A 214 9.92 -9.28 13.89
C ASP A 214 8.66 -10.04 14.32
N ALA A 215 7.89 -9.48 15.25
CA ALA A 215 6.63 -10.08 15.69
C ALA A 215 5.61 -10.22 14.54
N LEU A 216 5.50 -9.19 13.69
CA LEU A 216 4.64 -9.25 12.50
C LEU A 216 5.16 -10.26 11.48
N ALA A 217 6.46 -10.33 11.24
CA ALA A 217 7.06 -11.29 10.32
C ALA A 217 6.78 -12.74 10.74
N ILE A 218 6.91 -13.06 12.03
CA ILE A 218 6.58 -14.38 12.58
C ILE A 218 5.09 -14.70 12.42
N ASP A 219 4.21 -13.73 12.72
CA ASP A 219 2.77 -13.92 12.56
C ASP A 219 2.38 -14.14 11.09
N TYR A 220 2.95 -13.37 10.15
CA TYR A 220 2.68 -13.58 8.72
C TYR A 220 3.27 -14.88 8.19
N ALA A 221 4.46 -15.30 8.62
CA ALA A 221 4.99 -16.62 8.27
C ALA A 221 4.00 -17.73 8.68
N THR A 222 3.44 -17.63 9.89
CA THR A 222 2.42 -18.57 10.40
C THR A 222 1.13 -18.52 9.56
N ARG A 223 0.64 -17.33 9.21
CA ARG A 223 -0.57 -17.16 8.38
C ARG A 223 -0.39 -17.69 6.96
N ILE A 224 0.78 -17.43 6.36
CA ILE A 224 1.15 -17.93 5.03
C ILE A 224 1.18 -19.46 5.05
N GLU A 225 1.84 -20.06 6.03
CA GLU A 225 1.87 -21.52 6.18
C GLU A 225 0.46 -22.10 6.32
N ALA A 226 -0.36 -21.55 7.22
CA ALA A 226 -1.74 -21.99 7.41
C ALA A 226 -2.59 -21.86 6.14
N TYR A 227 -2.47 -20.72 5.43
CA TYR A 227 -3.13 -20.50 4.15
C TYR A 227 -2.73 -21.57 3.13
N GLN A 228 -1.43 -21.75 2.90
CA GLN A 228 -0.90 -22.69 1.91
C GLN A 228 -1.29 -24.15 2.23
N ASN A 229 -1.36 -24.50 3.51
CA ASN A 229 -1.80 -25.84 3.95
C ASN A 229 -3.30 -26.07 3.74
N SER A 230 -4.12 -25.00 3.68
CA SER A 230 -5.57 -25.09 3.48
C SER A 230 -6.02 -25.07 2.01
N LEU A 231 -5.11 -24.78 1.06
CA LEU A 231 -5.44 -24.53 -0.34
C LEU A 231 -6.24 -25.64 -1.01
N ASP A 232 -5.91 -26.90 -0.70
CA ASP A 232 -6.53 -28.07 -1.32
C ASP A 232 -7.98 -28.28 -0.84
N ASP A 233 -8.38 -27.62 0.26
CA ASP A 233 -9.73 -27.65 0.83
C ASP A 233 -10.61 -26.46 0.38
N LEU A 234 -10.04 -25.48 -0.33
CA LEU A 234 -10.76 -24.29 -0.80
C LEU A 234 -11.56 -24.62 -2.07
N SER A 235 -12.84 -24.92 -1.88
CA SER A 235 -13.74 -25.38 -2.95
C SER A 235 -14.45 -24.27 -3.73
N ASP A 236 -14.55 -23.06 -3.18
CA ASP A 236 -15.26 -21.94 -3.79
C ASP A 236 -14.73 -20.55 -3.39
N MET A 237 -15.27 -19.51 -4.03
CA MET A 237 -14.92 -18.11 -3.79
C MET A 237 -15.18 -17.67 -2.33
N THR A 238 -16.21 -18.22 -1.68
CA THR A 238 -16.55 -17.85 -0.31
C THR A 238 -15.51 -18.39 0.67
N ALA A 239 -15.09 -19.65 0.48
CA ALA A 239 -14.00 -20.26 1.23
C ALA A 239 -12.69 -19.51 0.98
N PHE A 240 -12.41 -19.15 -0.26
CA PHE A 240 -11.21 -18.38 -0.62
C PHE A 240 -11.18 -17.00 0.02
N LEU A 241 -12.25 -16.20 -0.08
CA LEU A 241 -12.32 -14.87 0.55
C LEU A 241 -12.16 -14.94 2.07
N ARG A 242 -12.65 -16.00 2.71
CA ARG A 242 -12.40 -16.26 4.13
C ARG A 242 -10.93 -16.55 4.40
N ALA A 243 -10.29 -17.39 3.60
CA ALA A 243 -8.87 -17.70 3.74
C ALA A 243 -7.98 -16.45 3.50
N ILE A 244 -8.32 -15.61 2.52
CA ILE A 244 -7.65 -14.33 2.27
C ILE A 244 -7.81 -13.36 3.44
N ARG A 245 -8.99 -13.29 4.06
CA ARG A 245 -9.19 -12.50 5.28
C ARG A 245 -8.25 -12.92 6.40
N GLU A 246 -8.13 -14.23 6.64
CA GLU A 246 -7.21 -14.77 7.64
C GLU A 246 -5.75 -14.50 7.28
N LEU A 247 -5.38 -14.66 6.01
CA LEU A 247 -4.05 -14.34 5.51
C LEU A 247 -3.69 -12.87 5.72
N ALA A 248 -4.62 -11.96 5.40
CA ALA A 248 -4.43 -10.51 5.56
C ALA A 248 -4.35 -10.07 7.02
N GLY A 249 -4.92 -10.83 7.96
CA GLY A 249 -4.93 -10.47 9.38
C GLY A 249 -5.63 -9.14 9.70
N ILE A 250 -6.50 -8.67 8.80
CA ILE A 250 -7.31 -7.45 8.92
C ILE A 250 -8.75 -7.74 8.52
N THR A 251 -9.69 -7.03 9.15
CA THR A 251 -11.11 -7.12 8.83
C THR A 251 -11.52 -5.87 8.07
N LEU A 252 -12.10 -6.07 6.88
CA LEU A 252 -12.73 -4.99 6.12
C LEU A 252 -14.10 -4.68 6.73
N ASP A 253 -14.46 -3.42 6.75
CA ASP A 253 -15.83 -2.97 6.99
C ASP A 253 -16.77 -3.43 5.86
N ALA A 254 -18.09 -3.40 6.08
CA ALA A 254 -19.05 -3.72 5.04
C ALA A 254 -18.94 -2.71 3.87
N ALA A 255 -19.06 -3.21 2.64
CA ALA A 255 -18.95 -2.41 1.42
C ALA A 255 -20.10 -1.41 1.25
#